data_AF-S3YET1-F1
#
_entry.id   AF-S3YET1-F1
#
_cell.length_a   1.000
_cell.length_b   1.000
_cell.length_c   1.000
_cell.angle_alpha   90.00
_cell.angle_beta   90.00
_cell.angle_gamma   90.00
#
_symmetry.space_group_name_H-M   'P 1'
#
loop_
_entity.id
_entity.type
_entity.pdbx_description
1 polymer ?
#
loop_
_entity_poly.entity_id
_entity_poly.type
_entity_poly.pdbx_seq_one_letter_code
_entity_poly.pdbx_strand_id
1 'polypeptide(L)'
;MVILNGTKPCDRAHPLAVIHADDVTEPAAFQSQGASCWFKGSRLSVDSRKLAVRTPETRVSLEDPAIQARPTLKEILWVGGFLDGVTIPLSTDLTTLIGGRGTGKSTAIESLRFVLGLTPIGAEAKRDHDGIVSSVFKSGTVVKLLVETTSPSVRTFTIERSVNNPPAVKDESGTATNLRPIDVVANVEIFGQHELAELKNDSSKIASMLQRFQGNGELTTERIDTLDKLKLNREKLTRAELGANSAQRRANGHSPT
;
A
#
# COMPACT_ATOMS: atom_id res chain seq x y z
N MET A 1 -3.55 -21.19 32.85
CA MET A 1 -3.92 -19.76 32.66
C MET A 1 -3.31 -18.81 33.73
N VAL A 2 -2.25 -19.19 34.45
CA VAL A 2 -1.62 -18.33 35.49
C VAL A 2 -0.43 -17.51 34.94
N ILE A 3 0.29 -18.07 33.97
CA ILE A 3 1.49 -17.46 33.36
C ILE A 3 1.12 -16.27 32.43
N LEU A 4 -0.08 -16.26 31.87
CA LEU A 4 -0.55 -15.17 30.99
C LEU A 4 -1.04 -13.95 31.76
N ASN A 5 -1.43 -14.11 33.02
CA ASN A 5 -2.00 -13.06 33.86
C ASN A 5 -0.93 -12.26 34.61
N GLY A 6 0.21 -11.98 33.97
CA GLY A 6 1.16 -10.96 34.45
C GLY A 6 2.17 -11.40 35.52
N THR A 7 2.24 -12.69 35.88
CA THR A 7 3.42 -13.18 36.62
C THR A 7 4.54 -13.41 35.62
N LYS A 8 5.62 -12.60 35.68
CA LYS A 8 6.87 -12.89 34.98
C LYS A 8 7.66 -13.88 35.85
N PRO A 9 7.62 -15.21 35.60
CA PRO A 9 8.41 -16.16 36.39
C PRO A 9 9.93 -15.98 36.19
N CYS A 10 10.33 -15.34 35.08
CA CYS A 10 11.71 -14.99 34.77
C CYS A 10 11.75 -13.88 33.70
N ASP A 11 12.82 -13.09 33.68
CA ASP A 11 13.09 -12.17 32.57
C ASP A 11 13.46 -12.96 31.32
N ARG A 12 12.86 -12.58 30.18
CA ARG A 12 13.00 -13.28 28.90
C ARG A 12 13.34 -12.30 27.80
N ALA A 13 14.16 -12.75 26.86
CA ALA A 13 14.50 -12.01 25.65
C ALA A 13 13.32 -11.92 24.65
N HIS A 14 12.37 -12.87 24.72
CA HIS A 14 11.24 -12.96 23.80
C HIS A 14 9.92 -13.06 24.58
N PRO A 15 8.81 -12.52 24.02
CA PRO A 15 7.49 -12.67 24.62
C PRO A 15 7.04 -14.13 24.62
N LEU A 16 6.07 -14.45 25.49
CA LEU A 16 5.51 -15.78 25.59
C LEU A 16 4.61 -16.10 24.39
N ALA A 17 4.85 -17.26 23.76
CA ALA A 17 3.92 -17.82 22.79
C ALA A 17 2.79 -18.57 23.51
N VAL A 18 1.55 -18.30 23.11
CA VAL A 18 0.37 -19.06 23.57
C VAL A 18 -0.02 -20.00 22.47
N ILE A 19 -0.23 -21.27 22.82
CA ILE A 19 -0.67 -22.30 21.88
C ILE A 19 -1.79 -23.12 22.50
N HIS A 20 -2.63 -23.63 21.62
CA HIS A 20 -3.63 -24.64 21.93
C HIS A 20 -2.96 -26.02 22.00
N ALA A 21 -3.35 -26.83 22.98
CA ALA A 21 -2.67 -28.07 23.34
C ALA A 21 -3.63 -29.12 23.93
N ASP A 22 -4.92 -29.05 23.56
CA ASP A 22 -5.89 -30.06 23.99
C ASP A 22 -5.55 -31.43 23.38
N ASP A 23 -5.83 -32.50 24.13
CA ASP A 23 -5.67 -33.87 23.65
C ASP A 23 -6.77 -34.21 22.63
N VAL A 24 -6.37 -34.36 21.36
CA VAL A 24 -7.28 -34.72 20.27
C VAL A 24 -7.40 -36.24 20.17
N THR A 25 -8.54 -36.78 20.58
CA THR A 25 -8.83 -38.23 20.57
C THR A 25 -9.60 -38.71 19.34
N GLU A 26 -10.23 -37.78 18.60
CA GLU A 26 -10.96 -38.06 17.36
C GLU A 26 -10.87 -36.89 16.37
N PRO A 27 -11.02 -37.11 15.04
CA PRO A 27 -10.88 -36.04 14.05
C PRO A 27 -11.86 -34.88 14.22
N ALA A 28 -13.07 -35.14 14.74
CA ALA A 28 -14.06 -34.09 14.99
C ALA A 28 -13.58 -33.08 16.05
N ALA A 29 -12.72 -33.51 16.99
CA ALA A 29 -12.20 -32.65 18.03
C ALA A 29 -11.25 -31.55 17.51
N PHE A 30 -10.73 -31.63 16.28
CA PHE A 30 -9.97 -30.51 15.68
C PHE A 30 -10.82 -29.24 15.48
N GLN A 31 -12.15 -29.35 15.50
CA GLN A 31 -13.05 -28.20 15.42
C GLN A 31 -13.27 -27.52 16.78
N SER A 32 -12.78 -28.10 17.89
CA SER A 32 -12.95 -27.50 19.22
C SER A 32 -12.01 -26.31 19.42
N GLN A 33 -12.50 -25.30 20.14
CA GLN A 33 -11.69 -24.17 20.59
C GLN A 33 -10.69 -24.68 21.64
N GLY A 34 -9.43 -24.88 21.25
CA GLY A 34 -8.45 -25.53 22.13
C GLY A 34 -7.58 -26.60 21.46
N ALA A 35 -8.04 -27.16 20.34
CA ALA A 35 -7.38 -28.27 19.67
C ALA A 35 -6.31 -27.86 18.65
N SER A 36 -6.44 -26.68 18.04
CA SER A 36 -5.57 -26.26 16.95
C SER A 36 -5.12 -24.81 17.10
N CYS A 37 -3.94 -24.49 16.58
CA CYS A 37 -3.43 -23.12 16.48
C CYS A 37 -2.64 -22.96 15.18
N TRP A 38 -2.52 -21.71 14.74
CA TRP A 38 -1.95 -21.36 13.45
C TRP A 38 -0.55 -20.81 13.61
N PHE A 39 0.39 -21.34 12.82
CA PHE A 39 1.78 -20.88 12.78
C PHE A 39 2.11 -20.30 11.40
N LYS A 40 2.51 -19.03 11.35
CA LYS A 40 3.04 -18.41 10.13
C LYS A 40 4.50 -18.82 9.91
N GLY A 41 4.70 -19.79 9.02
CA GLY A 41 6.01 -20.29 8.62
C GLY A 41 6.20 -20.27 7.11
N SER A 42 7.46 -20.15 6.67
CA SER A 42 7.82 -20.30 5.26
C SER A 42 7.88 -21.76 4.80
N ARG A 43 8.13 -22.69 5.73
CA ARG A 43 8.17 -24.14 5.50
C ARG A 43 7.70 -24.88 6.75
N LEU A 44 7.21 -26.11 6.58
CA LEU A 44 6.86 -27.01 7.68
C LEU A 44 8.13 -27.62 8.27
N SER A 45 8.80 -26.87 9.16
CA SER A 45 10.03 -27.31 9.83
C SER A 45 10.03 -26.95 11.32
N VAL A 46 10.86 -27.64 12.10
CA VAL A 46 11.08 -27.32 13.53
C VAL A 46 11.66 -25.91 13.68
N ASP A 47 12.56 -25.50 12.79
CA ASP A 47 13.19 -24.18 12.86
C ASP A 47 12.21 -23.05 12.53
N SER A 48 11.28 -23.26 11.60
CA SER A 48 10.17 -22.33 11.36
C SER A 48 9.27 -22.19 12.58
N ARG A 49 9.02 -23.28 13.33
CA ARG A 49 8.29 -23.23 14.61
C ARG A 49 9.08 -22.50 15.70
N LYS A 50 10.39 -22.75 15.83
CA LYS A 50 11.26 -22.01 16.77
C LYS A 50 11.22 -20.51 16.50
N LEU A 51 11.26 -20.12 15.22
CA LEU A 51 11.14 -18.72 14.84
C LEU A 51 9.76 -18.16 15.21
N ALA A 52 8.69 -18.90 14.94
CA ALA A 52 7.33 -18.48 15.26
C ALA A 52 7.13 -18.25 16.76
N VAL A 53 7.61 -19.14 17.62
CA VAL A 53 7.49 -18.98 19.09
C VAL A 53 8.42 -17.90 19.67
N ARG A 54 9.44 -17.44 18.92
CA ARG A 54 10.28 -16.29 19.32
C ARG A 54 9.64 -14.94 18.98
N THR A 55 8.75 -14.92 17.99
CA THR A 55 7.99 -13.72 17.59
C THR A 55 6.48 -14.05 17.52
N PRO A 56 5.87 -14.48 18.63
CA PRO A 56 4.51 -15.01 18.66
C PRO A 56 3.47 -14.02 18.16
N GLU A 57 3.61 -12.73 18.49
CA GLU A 57 2.67 -11.66 18.13
C GLU A 57 2.36 -11.56 16.63
N THR A 58 3.28 -11.99 15.77
CA THR A 58 3.12 -11.92 14.31
C THR A 58 3.08 -13.29 13.63
N ARG A 59 3.29 -14.37 14.39
CA ARG A 59 3.49 -15.72 13.83
C ARG A 59 2.71 -16.83 14.49
N VAL A 60 2.05 -16.58 15.61
CA VAL A 60 1.18 -17.55 16.28
C VAL A 60 -0.19 -16.92 16.45
N SER A 61 -1.22 -17.59 15.94
CA SER A 61 -2.61 -17.18 16.12
C SER A 61 -3.40 -18.34 16.72
N LEU A 62 -4.20 -18.05 17.74
CA LEU A 62 -5.11 -19.03 18.35
C LEU A 62 -6.39 -19.17 17.53
N GLU A 63 -6.75 -18.13 16.79
CA GLU A 63 -7.88 -18.09 15.89
C GLU A 63 -7.40 -18.23 14.44
N ASP A 64 -8.28 -18.67 13.54
CA ASP A 64 -7.98 -18.70 12.11
C ASP A 64 -7.63 -17.27 11.64
N PRO A 65 -6.39 -17.03 11.18
CA PRO A 65 -6.01 -15.74 10.67
C PRO A 65 -6.75 -15.53 9.35
N ALA A 66 -7.93 -14.90 9.40
CA ALA A 66 -8.72 -14.56 8.22
C ALA A 66 -7.86 -13.73 7.24
N ILE A 67 -7.27 -14.40 6.25
CA ILE A 67 -6.54 -13.73 5.19
C ILE A 67 -7.61 -13.08 4.32
N GLN A 68 -7.78 -11.76 4.45
CA GLN A 68 -8.62 -11.02 3.52
C GLN A 68 -8.08 -11.24 2.11
N ALA A 69 -8.93 -11.83 1.28
CA ALA A 69 -8.63 -12.10 -0.10
C ALA A 69 -8.34 -10.76 -0.80
N ARG A 70 -7.10 -10.59 -1.25
CA ARG A 70 -6.63 -9.38 -1.91
C ARG A 70 -5.95 -9.72 -3.23
N PRO A 71 -5.98 -8.81 -4.21
CA PRO A 71 -5.16 -8.97 -5.41
C PRO A 71 -3.68 -9.16 -5.06
N THR A 72 -2.99 -10.01 -5.80
CA THR A 72 -1.57 -10.30 -5.58
C THR A 72 -0.76 -10.11 -6.85
N LEU A 73 0.40 -9.48 -6.70
CA LEU A 73 1.41 -9.42 -7.76
C LEU A 73 2.14 -10.76 -7.78
N LYS A 74 2.18 -11.43 -8.94
CA LYS A 74 2.78 -12.76 -9.07
C LYS A 74 4.17 -12.71 -9.68
N GLU A 75 4.34 -11.92 -10.72
CA GLU A 75 5.57 -11.94 -11.51
C GLU A 75 5.73 -10.66 -12.32
N ILE A 76 6.95 -10.15 -12.43
CA ILE A 76 7.31 -9.08 -13.36
C ILE A 76 8.36 -9.59 -14.35
N LEU A 77 8.17 -9.25 -15.62
CA LEU A 77 9.01 -9.67 -16.76
C LEU A 77 9.29 -8.46 -17.65
N TRP A 78 10.46 -8.46 -18.29
CA TRP A 78 10.85 -7.46 -19.28
C TRP A 78 11.12 -8.12 -20.64
N VAL A 79 10.63 -7.47 -21.70
CA VAL A 79 10.95 -7.78 -23.09
C VAL A 79 11.65 -6.56 -23.69
N GLY A 80 12.92 -6.71 -24.02
CA GLY A 80 13.82 -5.64 -24.43
C GLY A 80 14.39 -4.82 -23.26
N GLY A 81 15.31 -3.91 -23.57
CA GLY A 81 15.92 -3.00 -22.59
C GLY A 81 17.03 -3.65 -21.76
N PHE A 82 17.32 -3.08 -20.59
CA PHE A 82 18.42 -3.52 -19.70
C PHE A 82 18.15 -4.87 -19.02
N LEU A 83 16.89 -5.17 -18.69
CA LEU A 83 16.47 -6.39 -17.99
C LEU A 83 15.86 -7.42 -18.96
N ASP A 84 16.20 -7.36 -20.25
CA ASP A 84 15.59 -8.24 -21.26
C ASP A 84 15.68 -9.72 -20.89
N GLY A 85 14.54 -10.41 -20.97
CA GLY A 85 14.41 -11.83 -20.62
C GLY A 85 14.48 -12.15 -19.13
N VAL A 86 14.63 -11.14 -18.25
CA VAL A 86 14.59 -11.35 -16.80
C VAL A 86 13.15 -11.52 -16.33
N THR A 87 12.93 -12.50 -15.48
CA THR A 87 11.65 -12.75 -14.81
C THR A 87 11.86 -12.78 -13.30
N ILE A 88 11.10 -11.98 -12.56
CA ILE A 88 11.17 -11.93 -11.09
C ILE A 88 9.82 -12.38 -10.51
N PRO A 89 9.75 -13.56 -9.88
CA PRO A 89 8.56 -13.97 -9.13
C PRO A 89 8.44 -13.12 -7.85
N LEU A 90 7.21 -12.72 -7.53
CA LEU A 90 6.85 -11.90 -6.38
C LEU A 90 6.09 -12.76 -5.37
N SER A 91 6.63 -12.85 -4.16
CA SER A 91 5.94 -13.46 -3.02
C SER A 91 4.80 -12.56 -2.53
N THR A 92 3.71 -13.17 -2.09
CA THR A 92 2.55 -12.50 -1.48
C THR A 92 2.86 -11.85 -0.13
N ASP A 93 4.00 -12.20 0.49
CA ASP A 93 4.48 -11.68 1.76
C ASP A 93 5.63 -10.68 1.57
N LEU A 94 6.83 -11.19 1.26
CA LEU A 94 8.05 -10.39 1.15
C LEU A 94 8.94 -10.90 0.03
N THR A 95 9.28 -10.00 -0.87
CA THR A 95 10.32 -10.22 -1.89
C THR A 95 11.46 -9.25 -1.64
N THR A 96 12.69 -9.75 -1.55
CA THR A 96 13.88 -8.92 -1.33
C THR A 96 14.85 -9.07 -2.49
N LEU A 97 15.18 -7.96 -3.15
CA LEU A 97 16.16 -7.91 -4.23
C LEU A 97 17.52 -7.49 -3.64
N ILE A 98 18.53 -8.37 -3.72
CA ILE A 98 19.87 -8.15 -3.15
C ILE A 98 20.92 -8.23 -4.26
N GLY A 99 21.91 -7.33 -4.24
CA GLY A 99 22.99 -7.29 -5.22
C GLY A 99 23.81 -6.01 -5.15
N GLY A 100 24.93 -5.96 -5.87
CA GLY A 100 25.84 -4.80 -5.92
C GLY A 100 25.23 -3.54 -6.56
N ARG A 101 25.94 -2.42 -6.55
CA ARG A 101 25.48 -1.19 -7.24
C ARG A 101 25.38 -1.46 -8.75
N GLY A 102 24.33 -0.94 -9.39
CA GLY A 102 24.14 -1.08 -10.84
C GLY A 102 23.49 -2.39 -11.31
N THR A 103 23.15 -3.32 -10.41
CA THR A 103 22.54 -4.61 -10.78
C THR A 103 21.04 -4.53 -11.11
N GLY A 104 20.47 -3.34 -11.30
CA GLY A 104 19.07 -3.17 -11.68
C GLY A 104 18.01 -3.32 -10.58
N LYS A 105 18.38 -3.36 -9.29
CA LYS A 105 17.39 -3.46 -8.18
C LYS A 105 16.38 -2.31 -8.17
N SER A 106 16.87 -1.07 -8.17
CA SER A 106 16.02 0.12 -8.22
C SER A 106 15.23 0.17 -9.53
N THR A 107 15.84 -0.27 -10.63
CA THR A 107 15.18 -0.41 -11.92
C THR A 107 13.99 -1.36 -11.86
N ALA A 108 14.10 -2.49 -11.16
CA ALA A 108 12.99 -3.44 -11.00
C ALA A 108 11.82 -2.83 -10.23
N ILE A 109 12.10 -2.07 -9.16
CA ILE A 109 11.07 -1.35 -8.39
C ILE A 109 10.42 -0.24 -9.23
N GLU A 110 11.21 0.56 -9.95
CA GLU A 110 10.66 1.60 -10.82
C GLU A 110 9.94 1.02 -12.05
N SER A 111 10.24 -0.21 -12.45
CA SER A 111 9.49 -0.93 -13.48
C SER A 111 8.08 -1.31 -13.00
N LEU A 112 7.93 -1.70 -11.72
CA LEU A 112 6.60 -1.89 -11.12
C LEU A 112 5.81 -0.58 -11.13
N ARG A 113 6.44 0.53 -10.80
CA ARG A 113 5.82 1.86 -10.87
C ARG A 113 5.41 2.21 -12.30
N PHE A 114 6.32 1.97 -13.24
CA PHE A 114 6.12 2.23 -14.66
C PHE A 114 4.94 1.40 -15.21
N VAL A 115 4.93 0.08 -15.03
CA VAL A 115 3.88 -0.79 -15.60
C VAL A 115 2.50 -0.52 -14.99
N LEU A 116 2.43 -0.12 -13.72
CA LEU A 116 1.18 0.26 -13.06
C LEU A 116 0.71 1.68 -13.41
N GLY A 117 1.54 2.49 -14.09
CA GLY A 117 1.20 3.88 -14.43
C GLY A 117 1.17 4.81 -13.22
N LEU A 118 1.88 4.48 -12.14
CA LEU A 118 1.89 5.26 -10.90
C LEU A 118 2.87 6.44 -11.01
N THR A 119 2.53 7.56 -10.36
CA THR A 119 3.39 8.76 -10.33
C THR A 119 4.06 8.90 -8.96
N PRO A 120 5.40 9.09 -8.87
CA PRO A 120 6.09 9.36 -7.61
C PRO A 120 5.58 10.63 -6.92
N ILE A 121 5.67 10.66 -5.59
CA ILE A 121 5.46 11.85 -4.78
C ILE A 121 6.77 12.62 -4.69
N GLY A 122 6.76 13.89 -5.12
CA GLY A 122 7.93 14.75 -5.05
C GLY A 122 8.61 14.97 -6.41
N ALA A 123 9.33 16.08 -6.52
CA ALA A 123 9.89 16.53 -7.78
C ALA A 123 11.22 15.84 -8.12
N GLU A 124 12.04 15.49 -7.12
CA GLU A 124 13.26 14.71 -7.33
C GLU A 124 12.91 13.26 -7.64
N ALA A 125 12.00 12.65 -6.87
CA ALA A 125 11.54 11.29 -7.11
C ALA A 125 10.95 11.10 -8.52
N LYS A 126 10.20 12.10 -9.00
CA LYS A 126 9.72 12.11 -10.40
C LYS A 126 10.86 12.19 -11.41
N ARG A 127 11.85 13.06 -11.19
CA ARG A 127 13.02 13.17 -12.07
C ARG A 127 13.82 11.87 -12.12
N ASP A 128 14.00 11.21 -10.99
CA ASP A 128 14.68 9.91 -10.93
C ASP A 128 13.90 8.83 -11.69
N HIS A 129 12.58 8.75 -11.48
CA HIS A 129 11.73 7.82 -12.21
C HIS A 129 11.81 8.05 -13.71
N ASP A 130 11.61 9.29 -14.17
CA ASP A 130 11.66 9.65 -15.59
C ASP A 130 13.06 9.43 -16.17
N GLY A 131 14.11 9.68 -15.39
CA GLY A 131 15.50 9.39 -15.73
C GLY A 131 15.77 7.90 -15.90
N ILE A 132 15.26 7.05 -15.00
CA ILE A 132 15.37 5.60 -15.12
C ILE A 132 14.59 5.11 -16.34
N VAL A 133 13.35 5.57 -16.53
CA VAL A 133 12.51 5.21 -17.67
C VAL A 133 13.20 5.54 -18.99
N SER A 134 13.72 6.77 -19.13
CA SER A 134 14.37 7.23 -20.35
C SER A 134 15.75 6.61 -20.62
N SER A 135 16.52 6.30 -19.58
CA SER A 135 17.88 5.75 -19.73
C SER A 135 17.93 4.22 -19.84
N VAL A 136 16.99 3.52 -19.19
CA VAL A 136 16.98 2.06 -19.10
C VAL A 136 16.04 1.44 -20.14
N PHE A 137 14.87 2.04 -20.36
CA PHE A 137 13.89 1.51 -21.30
C PHE A 137 14.14 2.11 -22.68
N LYS A 138 14.89 1.39 -23.51
CA LYS A 138 15.05 1.73 -24.94
C LYS A 138 13.70 1.64 -25.66
N SER A 139 13.58 2.32 -26.80
CA SER A 139 12.42 2.22 -27.69
C SER A 139 12.09 0.75 -27.97
N GLY A 140 10.88 0.33 -27.61
CA GLY A 140 10.42 -1.06 -27.75
C GLY A 140 10.48 -1.92 -26.49
N THR A 141 11.01 -1.40 -25.37
CA THR A 141 10.95 -2.14 -24.09
C THR A 141 9.51 -2.28 -23.62
N VAL A 142 9.09 -3.50 -23.29
CA VAL A 142 7.78 -3.84 -22.73
C VAL A 142 7.98 -4.46 -21.35
N VAL A 143 7.38 -3.83 -20.34
CA VAL A 143 7.30 -4.39 -18.99
C VAL A 143 5.96 -5.09 -18.85
N LYS A 144 5.95 -6.32 -18.35
CA LYS A 144 4.75 -7.12 -18.09
C LYS A 144 4.69 -7.47 -16.62
N LEU A 145 3.51 -7.35 -16.02
CA LEU A 145 3.22 -7.67 -14.64
C LEU A 145 2.01 -8.60 -14.57
N LEU A 146 2.24 -9.79 -14.04
CA LEU A 146 1.21 -10.79 -13.79
C LEU A 146 0.55 -10.53 -12.44
N VAL A 147 -0.78 -10.48 -12.45
CA VAL A 147 -1.61 -10.18 -11.28
C VAL A 147 -2.70 -11.23 -11.16
N GLU A 148 -2.99 -11.65 -9.95
CA GLU A 148 -4.14 -12.49 -9.63
C GLU A 148 -5.13 -11.70 -8.77
N THR A 149 -6.37 -11.59 -9.22
CA THR A 149 -7.48 -11.03 -8.43
C THR A 149 -8.17 -12.15 -7.65
N THR A 150 -8.83 -11.81 -6.54
CA THR A 150 -9.53 -12.79 -5.70
C THR A 150 -11.04 -12.57 -5.59
N SER A 151 -11.55 -11.39 -5.97
CA SER A 151 -12.96 -11.04 -5.91
C SER A 151 -13.37 -10.27 -7.18
N PRO A 152 -14.53 -10.56 -7.78
CA PRO A 152 -15.56 -11.54 -7.38
C PRO A 152 -15.21 -13.00 -7.70
N SER A 153 -14.14 -13.26 -8.44
CA SER A 153 -13.63 -14.60 -8.75
C SER A 153 -12.11 -14.56 -8.91
N VAL A 154 -11.44 -15.70 -8.70
CA VAL A 154 -10.01 -15.81 -8.97
C VAL A 154 -9.79 -15.72 -10.48
N ARG A 155 -9.02 -14.70 -10.90
CA ARG A 155 -8.69 -14.46 -12.31
C ARG A 155 -7.28 -13.91 -12.41
N THR A 156 -6.64 -14.22 -13.53
CA THR A 156 -5.30 -13.74 -13.83
C THR A 156 -5.35 -12.66 -14.91
N PHE A 157 -4.60 -11.58 -14.70
CA PHE A 157 -4.44 -10.50 -15.66
C PHE A 157 -2.96 -10.22 -15.89
N THR A 158 -2.62 -9.83 -17.12
CA THR A 158 -1.30 -9.31 -17.46
C THR A 158 -1.41 -7.82 -17.72
N ILE A 159 -0.80 -7.00 -16.87
CA ILE A 159 -0.64 -5.57 -17.11
C ILE A 159 0.65 -5.40 -17.90
N GLU A 160 0.57 -4.86 -19.11
CA GLU A 160 1.73 -4.57 -19.93
C GLU A 160 1.82 -3.09 -20.26
N ARG A 161 3.05 -2.56 -20.29
CA ARG A 161 3.29 -1.19 -20.70
C ARG A 161 4.55 -1.13 -21.55
N SER A 162 4.43 -0.51 -22.72
CA SER A 162 5.59 -0.14 -23.53
C SER A 162 5.92 1.34 -23.35
N VAL A 163 7.18 1.69 -23.63
CA VAL A 163 7.59 3.10 -23.68
C VAL A 163 6.70 3.87 -24.67
N ASN A 164 6.22 5.06 -24.27
CA ASN A 164 5.29 5.93 -24.99
C ASN A 164 3.82 5.50 -25.05
N ASN A 165 3.45 4.34 -24.51
CA ASN A 165 2.05 3.91 -24.45
C ASN A 165 1.52 3.87 -23.01
N PRO A 166 0.21 4.06 -22.81
CA PRO A 166 -0.41 3.82 -21.52
C PRO A 166 -0.37 2.32 -21.16
N PRO A 167 -0.48 1.95 -19.87
CA PRO A 167 -0.65 0.56 -19.46
C PRO A 167 -1.90 -0.06 -20.12
N ALA A 168 -1.75 -1.28 -20.62
CA ALA A 168 -2.83 -2.11 -21.13
C ALA A 168 -3.01 -3.34 -20.24
N VAL A 169 -4.26 -3.69 -19.91
CA VAL A 169 -4.60 -4.86 -19.10
C VAL A 169 -5.12 -5.95 -20.02
N LYS A 170 -4.48 -7.12 -20.01
CA LYS A 170 -4.90 -8.31 -20.75
C LYS A 170 -5.46 -9.36 -19.80
N ASP A 171 -6.47 -10.08 -20.27
CA ASP A 171 -7.03 -11.24 -19.57
C ASP A 171 -6.17 -12.51 -19.76
N GLU A 172 -6.66 -13.65 -19.24
CA GLU A 172 -6.01 -14.96 -19.32
C GLU A 172 -5.82 -15.47 -20.75
N SER A 173 -6.64 -14.99 -21.69
CA SER A 173 -6.53 -15.33 -23.12
C SER A 173 -5.51 -14.46 -23.86
N GLY A 174 -4.96 -13.44 -23.20
CA GLY A 174 -4.10 -12.43 -23.81
C GLY A 174 -4.86 -11.31 -24.52
N THR A 175 -6.18 -11.27 -24.39
CA THR A 175 -7.04 -10.25 -25.02
C THR A 175 -7.02 -8.96 -24.20
N ALA A 176 -6.86 -7.83 -24.87
CA ALA A 176 -6.89 -6.52 -24.21
C ALA A 176 -8.29 -6.22 -23.66
N THR A 177 -8.33 -5.77 -22.41
CA THR A 177 -9.56 -5.40 -21.69
C THR A 177 -9.68 -3.88 -21.57
N ASN A 178 -10.86 -3.40 -21.18
CA ASN A 178 -11.10 -1.98 -20.88
C ASN A 178 -10.71 -1.60 -19.43
N LEU A 179 -10.11 -2.52 -18.67
CA LEU A 179 -9.72 -2.30 -17.29
C LEU A 179 -8.41 -1.50 -17.23
N ARG A 180 -8.25 -0.69 -16.18
CA ARG A 180 -6.99 -0.02 -15.86
C ARG A 180 -6.25 -0.81 -14.77
N PRO A 181 -4.93 -0.61 -14.60
CA PRO A 181 -4.16 -1.26 -13.54
C PRO A 181 -4.79 -1.15 -12.14
N ILE A 182 -5.33 0.03 -11.81
CA ILE A 182 -5.97 0.30 -10.51
C ILE A 182 -7.24 -0.52 -10.29
N ASP A 183 -7.94 -0.91 -11.36
CA ASP A 183 -9.18 -1.69 -11.27
C ASP A 183 -8.90 -3.18 -10.96
N VAL A 184 -7.64 -3.65 -11.15
CA VAL A 184 -7.23 -5.05 -10.95
C VAL A 184 -6.39 -5.24 -9.69
N VAL A 185 -5.37 -4.40 -9.50
CA VAL A 185 -4.38 -4.51 -8.40
C VAL A 185 -4.81 -3.73 -7.14
N ALA A 186 -5.80 -2.84 -7.27
CA ALA A 186 -6.13 -1.83 -6.26
C ALA A 186 -4.92 -0.91 -5.94
N ASN A 187 -4.92 -0.28 -4.76
CA ASN A 187 -3.92 0.72 -4.36
C ASN A 187 -2.56 0.07 -4.04
N VAL A 188 -1.65 0.09 -5.02
CA VAL A 188 -0.24 -0.23 -4.80
C VAL A 188 0.55 1.04 -4.49
N GLU A 189 1.27 1.02 -3.39
CA GLU A 189 2.20 2.06 -2.98
C GLU A 189 3.63 1.65 -3.25
N ILE A 190 4.40 2.56 -3.85
CA ILE A 190 5.82 2.35 -4.16
C ILE A 190 6.58 3.56 -3.64
N PHE A 191 7.60 3.29 -2.82
CA PHE A 191 8.45 4.30 -2.20
C PHE A 191 9.88 4.21 -2.75
N GLY A 192 10.30 5.25 -3.46
CA GLY A 192 11.67 5.40 -3.95
C GLY A 192 12.65 5.89 -2.88
N GLN A 193 13.95 5.84 -3.18
CA GLN A 193 15.01 6.26 -2.25
C GLN A 193 14.91 7.73 -1.83
N HIS A 194 14.65 8.64 -2.78
CA HIS A 194 14.52 10.07 -2.50
C HIS A 194 13.10 10.49 -2.09
N GLU A 195 12.10 9.64 -2.35
CA GLU A 195 10.70 9.90 -1.99
C GLU A 195 10.51 9.94 -0.47
N LEU A 196 11.08 8.97 0.26
CA LEU A 196 11.04 8.95 1.73
C LEU A 196 11.78 10.14 2.37
N ALA A 197 12.84 10.64 1.72
CA ALA A 197 13.60 11.78 2.22
C ALA A 197 12.82 13.10 2.02
N GLU A 198 12.19 13.28 0.86
CA GLU A 198 11.32 14.43 0.60
C GLU A 198 10.08 14.46 1.51
N LEU A 199 9.51 13.29 1.79
CA LEU A 199 8.31 13.16 2.63
C LEU A 199 8.57 13.66 4.05
N LYS A 200 9.75 13.43 4.63
CA LYS A 200 10.05 13.84 6.01
C LYS A 200 10.04 15.34 6.24
N ASN A 201 10.25 16.14 5.19
CA ASN A 201 10.41 17.59 5.30
C ASN A 201 9.13 18.37 4.94
N ASP A 202 8.04 17.69 4.57
CA ASP A 202 6.82 18.33 4.11
C ASP A 202 5.57 17.62 4.64
N SER A 203 4.95 18.24 5.66
CA SER A 203 3.71 17.74 6.29
C SER A 203 2.56 17.56 5.29
N SER A 204 2.53 18.32 4.20
CA SER A 204 1.50 18.18 3.16
C SER A 204 1.68 16.91 2.32
N LYS A 205 2.94 16.51 2.07
CA LYS A 205 3.25 15.25 1.37
C LYS A 205 3.04 14.02 2.27
N ILE A 206 3.29 14.14 3.58
CA ILE A 206 2.92 13.10 4.54
C ILE A 206 1.40 12.91 4.57
N ALA A 207 0.65 14.01 4.60
CA ALA A 207 -0.81 13.95 4.58
C ALA A 207 -1.35 13.31 3.29
N SER A 208 -0.77 13.64 2.12
CA SER A 208 -1.18 13.02 0.85
C SER A 208 -0.84 11.53 0.78
N MET A 209 0.30 11.10 1.35
CA MET A 209 0.65 9.68 1.51
C MET A 209 -0.36 8.96 2.43
N LEU A 210 -0.68 9.55 3.59
CA LEU A 210 -1.67 8.97 4.52
C LEU A 210 -3.07 8.86 3.90
N GLN A 211 -3.46 9.85 3.08
CA GLN A 211 -4.72 9.78 2.33
C GLN A 211 -4.76 8.61 1.36
N ARG A 212 -3.64 8.27 0.70
CA ARG A 212 -3.60 7.09 -0.17
C ARG A 212 -3.71 5.77 0.60
N PHE A 213 -3.13 5.69 1.79
CA PHE A 213 -3.22 4.52 2.68
C PHE A 213 -4.63 4.25 3.20
N GLN A 214 -5.42 5.30 3.44
CA GLN A 214 -6.80 5.15 3.89
C GLN A 214 -7.73 4.66 2.76
N GLY A 215 -7.20 4.48 1.55
CA GLY A 215 -8.00 4.43 0.33
C GLY A 215 -8.71 5.76 0.13
N ASN A 216 -9.52 5.89 -0.90
CA ASN A 216 -10.57 6.90 -0.86
C ASN A 216 -11.55 6.48 0.25
N GLY A 217 -11.18 6.65 1.53
CA GLY A 217 -12.14 7.05 2.52
C GLY A 217 -12.65 8.36 1.96
N GLU A 218 -13.74 8.27 1.20
CA GLU A 218 -14.46 9.43 0.71
C GLU A 218 -14.46 10.39 1.88
N LEU A 219 -13.90 11.59 1.68
CA LEU A 219 -14.38 12.70 2.48
C LEU A 219 -15.87 12.63 2.25
N THR A 220 -16.62 12.13 3.24
CA THR A 220 -18.05 11.89 3.09
C THR A 220 -18.63 13.12 2.44
N THR A 221 -19.53 12.96 1.47
CA THR A 221 -20.15 14.10 0.77
C THR A 221 -20.59 15.20 1.75
N GLU A 222 -20.98 14.79 2.96
CA GLU A 222 -21.23 15.62 4.15
C GLU A 222 -20.07 16.52 4.59
N ARG A 223 -18.84 16.03 4.62
CA ARG A 223 -17.64 16.80 5.00
C ARG A 223 -17.24 17.82 3.94
N ILE A 224 -17.43 17.49 2.66
CA ILE A 224 -17.24 18.43 1.54
C ILE A 224 -18.30 19.54 1.63
N ASP A 225 -19.57 19.17 1.76
CA ASP A 225 -20.69 20.11 1.93
C ASP A 225 -20.51 21.01 3.17
N THR A 226 -20.02 20.45 4.27
CA THR A 226 -19.70 21.21 5.50
C THR A 226 -18.58 22.21 5.26
N LEU A 227 -17.52 21.84 4.54
CA LEU A 227 -16.42 22.74 4.20
C LEU A 227 -16.89 23.90 3.32
N ASP A 228 -17.76 23.63 2.34
CA ASP A 228 -18.33 24.66 1.47
C ASP A 228 -19.25 25.61 2.24
N LYS A 229 -20.10 25.09 3.15
CA LYS A 229 -20.92 25.91 4.06
C LYS A 229 -20.07 26.81 4.95
N LEU A 230 -18.97 26.29 5.50
CA LEU A 230 -18.06 27.07 6.33
C LEU A 230 -17.34 28.17 5.52
N LYS A 231 -16.94 27.88 4.29
CA LYS A 231 -16.34 28.87 3.38
C LYS A 231 -17.32 29.99 3.04
N LEU A 232 -18.56 29.64 2.68
CA LEU A 232 -19.63 30.59 2.42
C LEU A 232 -19.94 31.47 3.64
N ASN A 233 -19.98 30.87 4.83
CA ASN A 233 -20.19 31.62 6.08
C ASN A 233 -19.06 32.61 6.36
N ARG A 234 -17.80 32.19 6.13
CA ARG A 234 -16.64 33.10 6.26
C ARG A 234 -16.78 34.29 5.31
N GLU A 235 -17.10 34.06 4.04
CA GLU A 235 -17.27 35.13 3.06
C GLU A 235 -18.44 36.08 3.39
N LYS A 236 -19.52 35.55 3.99
CA LYS A 236 -20.64 36.37 4.47
C LYS A 236 -20.23 37.23 5.66
N LEU A 237 -19.50 36.66 6.63
CA LEU A 237 -18.98 37.38 7.79
C LEU A 237 -18.04 38.51 7.36
N THR A 238 -17.07 38.23 6.49
CA THR A 238 -16.15 39.26 5.99
C THR A 238 -16.89 40.39 5.27
N ARG A 239 -17.92 40.07 4.47
CA ARG A 239 -18.77 41.09 3.82
C ARG A 239 -19.56 41.92 4.84
N ALA A 240 -20.10 41.28 5.87
CA ALA A 240 -20.83 41.97 6.93
C ALA A 240 -19.92 42.90 7.76
N GLU A 241 -18.71 42.47 8.08
CA GLU A 241 -17.70 43.26 8.79
C GLU A 241 -17.24 44.48 7.98
N LEU A 242 -17.02 44.33 6.67
CA LEU A 242 -16.71 45.45 5.77
C LEU A 242 -17.89 46.44 5.66
N GLY A 243 -19.12 45.94 5.64
CA GLY A 243 -20.34 46.74 5.70
C GLY A 243 -20.47 47.52 7.02
N ALA A 244 -20.23 46.86 8.15
CA ALA A 244 -20.30 47.48 9.48
C ALA A 244 -19.21 48.55 9.66
N ASN A 245 -17.97 48.27 9.23
CA ASN A 245 -16.87 49.23 9.30
C ASN A 245 -17.09 50.46 8.41
N SER A 246 -17.71 50.30 7.24
CA SER A 246 -18.05 51.43 6.37
C SER A 246 -19.22 52.26 6.92
N ALA A 247 -20.20 51.63 7.56
CA ALA A 247 -21.29 52.31 8.26
C ALA A 247 -20.81 53.07 9.50
N GLN A 248 -19.91 52.50 10.30
CA GLN A 248 -19.35 53.14 11.48
C GLN A 248 -18.48 54.37 11.12
N ARG A 249 -17.72 54.29 10.02
CA ARG A 249 -16.96 55.44 9.49
C ARG A 249 -17.88 56.57 9.00
N ARG A 250 -19.04 56.25 8.42
CA ARG A 250 -20.05 57.25 8.04
C ARG A 250 -20.72 57.90 9.25
N ALA A 251 -20.99 57.14 10.31
CA ALA A 251 -21.56 57.65 11.54
C ALA A 251 -20.59 58.57 12.31
N ASN A 252 -19.29 58.22 12.37
CA ASN A 252 -18.28 59.03 13.05
C ASN A 252 -17.82 60.26 12.24
N GLY A 253 -18.13 60.34 10.94
CA GLY A 253 -17.88 61.51 10.11
C GLY A 253 -18.98 62.58 10.18
N HIS A 254 -20.02 62.38 11.00
CA HIS A 254 -21.16 63.28 11.16
C HIS A 254 -21.30 63.69 12.63
N SER A 255 -20.29 64.37 13.18
CA SER A 255 -20.47 65.22 14.37
C SER A 255 -20.71 66.65 13.89
N PRO A 256 -21.94 67.19 13.98
CA PRO A 256 -22.18 68.60 13.73
C PRO A 256 -21.62 69.43 14.89
N THR A 257 -20.86 70.47 14.53
CA THR A 257 -20.54 71.63 15.38
C THR A 257 -21.78 72.34 15.86
#